data_AF-A0A7Z9S3C8-F1
#
_entry.id   AF-A0A7Z9S3C8-F1
#
_cell.length_a   1.000
_cell.length_b   1.000
_cell.length_c   1.000
_cell.angle_alpha   90.00
_cell.angle_beta   90.00
_cell.angle_gamma   90.00
#
_symmetry.space_group_name_H-M   'P 1'
#
loop_
_entity.id
_entity.type
_entity.pdbx_description
1 polymer ?
#
loop_
_entity_poly.entity_id
_entity_poly.type
_entity_poly.pdbx_seq_one_letter_code
_entity_poly.pdbx_strand_id
1 'polypeptide(L)'
;MTTSIAGHKGGEPVATFRLIPSREGLIVIWALLIAVTFNLINLYPDVAVTGLIGNDEGMHLLATDLAVQSIIQRQDFTDPWQSAIGMGHPLFHYYQHLPHISVALVHVLTFGVFPVADMVNWASYLLLCLFPLSLYLLVHAPFRFRSIVLRYGRPCCITHGNQQPFWI
;
A
#
# COMPACT_ATOMS: atom_id res chain seq x y z
N MET A 1 63.71 -9.00 -0.56
CA MET A 1 63.66 -8.95 0.92
C MET A 1 63.62 -7.48 1.29
N THR A 2 62.52 -6.93 1.78
CA THR A 2 61.92 -7.21 3.10
C THR A 2 60.40 -7.11 3.04
N THR A 3 59.74 -8.05 3.70
CA THR A 3 58.29 -8.16 3.90
C THR A 3 57.80 -7.21 4.99
N SER A 4 56.63 -6.58 4.82
CA SER A 4 55.81 -6.13 5.93
C SER A 4 54.34 -6.49 5.70
N ILE A 5 53.79 -7.09 6.75
CA ILE A 5 52.54 -7.79 6.95
C ILE A 5 51.30 -6.86 6.84
N ALA A 6 50.28 -7.43 6.19
CA ALA A 6 48.83 -7.30 6.40
C ALA A 6 48.24 -6.05 7.07
N GLY A 7 47.32 -5.41 6.34
CA GLY A 7 46.23 -4.59 6.89
C GLY A 7 44.90 -5.11 6.35
N HIS A 8 44.36 -6.13 7.01
CA HIS A 8 43.01 -6.65 6.82
C HIS A 8 41.99 -5.52 7.04
N LYS A 9 41.41 -4.97 5.97
CA LYS A 9 40.20 -4.15 6.07
C LYS A 9 39.02 -5.09 6.26
N GLY A 10 38.74 -5.38 7.53
CA GLY A 10 37.56 -6.09 7.98
C GLY A 10 36.29 -5.48 7.38
N GLY A 11 35.35 -6.36 7.09
CA GLY A 11 34.08 -6.04 6.46
C GLY A 11 33.41 -4.84 7.12
N GLU A 12 32.86 -3.98 6.27
CA GLU A 12 31.96 -2.92 6.69
C GLU A 12 30.88 -3.54 7.58
N PRO A 13 30.72 -3.09 8.83
CA PRO A 13 29.57 -3.48 9.60
C PRO A 13 28.37 -2.88 8.88
N VAL A 14 27.59 -3.75 8.25
CA VAL A 14 26.20 -3.56 7.83
C VAL A 14 25.61 -2.45 8.67
N ALA A 15 25.33 -1.31 8.02
CA ALA A 15 24.88 -0.08 8.62
C ALA A 15 23.78 -0.37 9.65
N THR A 16 24.20 -0.55 10.90
CA THR A 16 23.33 -0.85 12.01
C THR A 16 22.67 0.47 12.32
N PHE A 17 21.48 0.59 11.75
CA PHE A 17 20.40 1.53 12.03
C PHE A 17 20.66 2.28 13.36
N ARG A 18 21.20 3.50 13.27
CA ARG A 18 21.35 4.38 14.43
C ARG A 18 19.96 4.82 14.88
N LEU A 19 19.30 3.97 15.66
CA LEU A 19 18.07 4.21 16.40
C LEU A 19 18.34 5.06 17.64
N ILE A 20 18.93 6.23 17.46
CA ILE A 20 18.84 7.27 18.47
C ILE A 20 18.01 8.37 17.82
N PRO A 21 16.70 8.44 18.09
CA PRO A 21 15.92 9.56 17.61
C PRO A 21 16.55 10.82 18.20
N SER A 22 16.90 11.77 17.34
CA SER A 22 17.15 13.13 17.76
C SER A 22 15.97 13.62 18.60
N ARG A 23 16.14 14.70 19.39
CA ARG A 23 15.01 15.32 20.12
C ARG A 23 13.80 15.55 19.22
N GLU A 24 14.06 15.92 17.97
CA GLU A 24 13.06 16.09 16.91
C GLU A 24 12.39 14.77 16.52
N GLY A 25 13.16 13.69 16.34
CA GLY A 25 12.62 12.36 16.07
C GLY A 25 11.68 11.85 17.17
N LEU A 26 11.98 12.14 18.44
CA LEU A 26 11.08 11.81 19.55
C LEU A 26 9.77 12.59 19.47
N ILE A 27 9.82 13.90 19.17
CA ILE A 27 8.62 14.73 19.00
C ILE A 27 7.74 14.17 17.89
N VAL A 28 8.34 13.77 16.76
CA VAL A 28 7.60 13.20 15.63
C VAL A 28 6.96 11.86 16.00
N ILE A 29 7.68 10.97 16.68
CA ILE A 29 7.11 9.69 17.13
C ILE A 29 5.90 9.93 18.07
N TRP A 30 6.02 10.84 19.02
CA TRP A 30 4.92 11.19 19.92
C TRP A 30 3.73 11.77 19.17
N ALA A 31 3.95 12.69 18.22
CA ALA A 31 2.90 13.25 17.40
C ALA A 31 2.16 12.17 16.57
N LEU A 32 2.90 11.21 16.01
CA LEU A 32 2.32 10.08 15.28
C LEU A 32 1.50 9.17 16.18
N LEU A 33 2.02 8.83 17.36
CA LEU A 33 1.29 8.02 18.34
C LEU A 33 -0.01 8.70 18.75
N ILE A 34 0.02 10.02 19.00
CA ILE A 34 -1.19 10.80 19.32
C ILE A 34 -2.17 10.76 18.15
N ALA A 35 -1.72 10.99 16.91
CA ALA A 35 -2.58 10.97 15.73
C ALA A 35 -3.25 9.60 15.51
N VAL A 36 -2.48 8.51 15.58
CA VAL A 36 -2.99 7.14 15.43
C VAL A 36 -3.97 6.81 16.57
N THR A 37 -3.63 7.14 17.82
CA THR A 37 -4.50 6.89 18.98
C THR A 37 -5.77 7.72 18.92
N PHE A 38 -5.68 8.98 18.47
CA PHE A 38 -6.84 9.84 18.27
C PHE A 38 -7.79 9.23 17.24
N ASN A 39 -7.28 8.76 16.10
CA ASN A 39 -8.11 8.08 15.10
C ASN A 39 -8.74 6.80 15.68
N LEU A 40 -7.96 6.01 16.43
CA LEU A 40 -8.42 4.77 17.05
C LEU A 40 -9.63 5.03 17.97
N ILE A 41 -9.55 6.01 18.86
CA ILE A 41 -10.62 6.33 19.81
C ILE A 41 -11.86 6.90 19.11
N ASN A 42 -11.67 7.81 18.15
CA ASN A 42 -12.80 8.52 17.53
C ASN A 42 -13.55 7.68 16.48
N LEU A 43 -12.87 6.78 15.76
CA LEU A 43 -13.50 5.91 14.77
C LEU A 43 -14.03 4.60 15.36
N TYR A 44 -13.61 4.22 16.57
CA TYR A 44 -14.09 3.01 17.24
C TYR A 44 -15.63 2.91 17.34
N PRO A 45 -16.39 3.97 17.71
CA PRO A 45 -17.85 3.87 17.78
C PRO A 45 -18.50 3.52 16.43
N ASP A 46 -17.89 3.91 15.31
CA ASP A 46 -18.39 3.60 13.96
C ASP A 46 -18.31 2.07 13.72
N VAL A 47 -17.17 1.45 14.02
CA VAL A 47 -17.04 -0.02 13.90
C VAL A 47 -17.93 -0.77 14.90
N ALA A 48 -18.10 -0.23 16.11
CA ALA A 48 -18.80 -0.92 17.20
C ALA A 48 -20.34 -0.82 17.11
N VAL A 49 -20.88 0.24 16.50
CA VAL A 49 -22.32 0.54 16.49
C VAL A 49 -22.93 0.38 15.11
N THR A 50 -22.19 0.70 14.04
CA THR A 50 -22.72 0.69 12.67
C THR A 50 -22.21 -0.53 11.93
N GLY A 51 -22.83 -1.69 12.18
CA GLY A 51 -22.69 -2.83 11.28
C GLY A 51 -23.30 -2.48 9.92
N LEU A 52 -22.46 -2.19 8.92
CA LEU A 52 -22.82 -1.88 7.53
C LEU A 52 -23.95 -0.87 7.35
N ILE A 53 -23.71 0.39 7.67
CA ILE A 53 -24.70 1.48 7.48
C ILE A 53 -24.29 2.41 6.31
N GLY A 54 -23.07 2.28 5.77
CA GLY A 54 -22.64 3.01 4.57
C GLY A 54 -23.29 2.50 3.29
N ASN A 55 -23.80 3.42 2.45
CA ASN A 55 -24.48 3.09 1.19
C ASN A 55 -23.56 2.36 0.18
N ASP A 56 -22.26 2.61 0.25
CA ASP A 56 -21.20 1.97 -0.54
C ASP A 56 -20.57 0.77 0.17
N GLU A 57 -20.64 0.70 1.50
CA GLU A 57 -20.10 -0.39 2.33
C GLU A 57 -20.71 -1.75 1.95
N GLY A 58 -22.01 -1.77 1.62
CA GLY A 58 -22.68 -2.96 1.09
C GLY A 58 -22.07 -3.47 -0.23
N MET A 59 -21.61 -2.57 -1.10
CA MET A 59 -20.89 -2.94 -2.32
C MET A 59 -19.51 -3.51 -2.00
N HIS A 60 -18.78 -2.93 -1.04
CA HIS A 60 -17.48 -3.43 -0.60
C HIS A 60 -17.57 -4.82 0.02
N LEU A 61 -18.60 -5.07 0.84
CA LEU A 61 -18.90 -6.39 1.38
C LEU A 61 -19.19 -7.38 0.25
N LEU A 62 -20.10 -7.03 -0.66
CA LEU A 62 -20.49 -7.88 -1.77
C LEU A 62 -19.29 -8.24 -2.66
N ALA A 63 -18.47 -7.25 -3.01
CA ALA A 63 -17.23 -7.43 -3.74
C ALA A 63 -16.28 -8.41 -3.04
N THR A 64 -16.12 -8.28 -1.72
CA THR A 64 -15.26 -9.16 -0.94
C THR A 64 -15.84 -10.58 -0.85
N ASP A 65 -17.15 -10.72 -0.69
CA ASP A 65 -17.83 -12.01 -0.67
C ASP A 65 -17.71 -12.74 -2.02
N LEU A 66 -17.88 -12.03 -3.13
CA LEU A 66 -17.65 -12.58 -4.48
C LEU A 66 -16.19 -13.04 -4.67
N ALA A 67 -15.22 -12.30 -4.14
CA ALA A 67 -13.82 -12.71 -4.14
C ALA A 67 -13.58 -13.97 -3.27
N VAL A 68 -14.21 -14.06 -2.10
CA VAL A 68 -14.12 -15.26 -1.25
C VAL A 68 -14.73 -16.48 -1.95
N GLN A 69 -15.93 -16.33 -2.51
CA GLN A 69 -16.63 -17.41 -3.20
C GLN A 69 -15.84 -17.90 -4.42
N SER A 70 -15.28 -17.00 -5.23
CA SER A 70 -14.44 -17.37 -6.38
C SER A 70 -13.16 -18.09 -5.97
N ILE A 71 -12.50 -17.69 -4.87
CA ILE A 71 -11.34 -18.41 -4.32
C ILE A 71 -11.74 -19.83 -3.89
N ILE A 72 -12.84 -19.99 -3.15
CA ILE A 72 -13.32 -21.29 -2.66
C ILE A 72 -13.72 -22.20 -3.84
N GLN A 73 -14.42 -21.64 -4.83
CA GLN A 73 -14.90 -22.36 -6.02
C GLN A 73 -13.80 -22.58 -7.07
N ARG A 74 -12.56 -22.10 -6.82
CA ARG A 74 -11.43 -22.13 -7.77
C ARG A 74 -11.76 -21.50 -9.13
N GLN A 75 -12.57 -20.46 -9.10
CA GLN A 75 -12.85 -19.61 -10.26
C GLN A 75 -11.85 -18.46 -10.32
N ASP A 76 -11.96 -17.62 -11.35
CA ASP A 76 -11.15 -16.41 -11.42
C ASP A 76 -11.61 -15.43 -10.33
N PHE A 77 -10.74 -15.20 -9.34
CA PHE A 77 -10.99 -14.29 -8.23
C PHE A 77 -10.60 -12.84 -8.53
N THR A 78 -9.92 -12.61 -9.66
CA THR A 78 -9.56 -11.26 -10.12
C THR A 78 -10.67 -10.60 -10.93
N ASP A 79 -11.63 -11.37 -11.43
CA ASP A 79 -12.82 -10.88 -12.12
C ASP A 79 -14.05 -11.77 -11.85
N PRO A 80 -14.58 -11.78 -10.60
CA PRO A 80 -15.75 -12.56 -10.27
C PRO A 80 -17.01 -11.93 -10.89
N TRP A 81 -17.80 -12.76 -11.57
CA TRP A 81 -19.03 -12.34 -12.23
C TRP A 81 -20.16 -12.12 -11.21
N GLN A 82 -20.61 -10.88 -11.04
CA GLN A 82 -21.73 -10.58 -10.16
C GLN A 82 -23.05 -10.88 -10.86
N SER A 83 -23.67 -12.02 -10.56
CA SER A 83 -24.92 -12.47 -11.20
C SER A 83 -26.18 -11.77 -10.67
N ALA A 84 -26.11 -11.08 -9.53
CA ALA A 84 -27.28 -10.51 -8.85
C ALA A 84 -27.91 -9.29 -9.55
N ILE A 85 -27.25 -8.70 -10.55
CA ILE A 85 -27.75 -7.50 -11.25
C ILE A 85 -27.96 -7.83 -12.73
N GLY A 86 -29.22 -7.81 -13.19
CA GLY A 86 -29.58 -7.93 -14.61
C GLY A 86 -29.03 -9.19 -15.30
N MET A 87 -28.23 -9.01 -16.36
CA MET A 87 -27.53 -10.10 -17.07
C MET A 87 -26.17 -10.47 -16.44
N GLY A 88 -25.85 -9.87 -15.30
CA GLY A 88 -24.58 -9.95 -14.61
C GLY A 88 -23.63 -8.81 -14.94
N HIS A 89 -22.71 -8.54 -14.02
CA HIS A 89 -21.78 -7.41 -14.10
C HIS A 89 -20.35 -7.82 -13.68
N PRO A 90 -19.32 -7.53 -14.49
CA PRO A 90 -17.92 -7.68 -14.08
C PRO A 90 -17.49 -6.49 -13.22
N LEU A 91 -17.64 -6.60 -11.90
CA LEU A 91 -17.44 -5.48 -10.97
C LEU A 91 -15.96 -5.04 -10.91
N PHE A 92 -15.03 -6.00 -10.87
CA PHE A 92 -13.58 -5.74 -10.69
C PHE A 92 -12.88 -5.17 -11.93
N HIS A 93 -13.58 -5.16 -13.06
CA HIS A 93 -13.12 -4.46 -14.26
C HIS A 93 -13.19 -2.94 -14.11
N TYR A 94 -14.14 -2.43 -13.32
CA TYR A 94 -14.37 -1.00 -13.13
C TYR A 94 -14.00 -0.52 -11.72
N TYR A 95 -14.09 -1.40 -10.73
CA TYR A 95 -13.72 -1.11 -9.35
C TYR A 95 -12.33 -1.62 -9.00
N GLN A 96 -11.71 -0.93 -8.04
CA GLN A 96 -10.40 -1.31 -7.54
C GLN A 96 -10.49 -2.63 -6.76
N HIS A 97 -9.96 -3.70 -7.33
CA HIS A 97 -10.07 -5.07 -6.79
C HIS A 97 -9.06 -5.40 -5.68
N LEU A 98 -7.94 -4.66 -5.59
CA LEU A 98 -6.86 -5.00 -4.65
C LEU A 98 -7.29 -5.03 -3.17
N PRO A 99 -8.06 -4.04 -2.66
CA PRO A 99 -8.53 -4.08 -1.27
C PRO A 99 -9.39 -5.32 -1.00
N HIS A 100 -10.34 -5.63 -1.88
CA HIS A 100 -11.28 -6.74 -1.69
C HIS A 100 -10.61 -8.10 -1.77
N ILE A 101 -9.72 -8.31 -2.76
CA ILE A 101 -8.97 -9.57 -2.89
C ILE A 101 -8.04 -9.76 -1.68
N SER A 102 -7.42 -8.70 -1.17
CA SER A 102 -6.55 -8.80 0.00
C SER A 102 -7.30 -9.25 1.26
N VAL A 103 -8.49 -8.68 1.51
CA VAL A 103 -9.35 -9.08 2.64
C VAL A 103 -9.89 -10.50 2.44
N ALA A 104 -10.32 -10.84 1.22
CA ALA A 104 -10.80 -12.19 0.89
C ALA A 104 -9.71 -13.26 1.11
N LEU A 105 -8.47 -12.97 0.73
CA LEU A 105 -7.34 -13.87 0.98
C LEU A 105 -7.11 -14.08 2.48
N VAL A 106 -7.13 -12.99 3.26
CA VAL A 106 -6.99 -13.08 4.73
C VAL A 106 -8.13 -13.89 5.34
N HIS A 107 -9.36 -13.71 4.86
CA HIS A 107 -10.52 -14.48 5.30
C HIS A 107 -10.35 -15.99 5.07
N VAL A 108 -9.92 -16.37 3.85
CA VAL A 108 -9.67 -17.77 3.49
C VAL A 108 -8.51 -18.36 4.28
N LEU A 109 -7.42 -17.61 4.48
CA LEU A 109 -6.27 -18.02 5.31
C LEU A 109 -6.63 -18.18 6.79
N THR A 110 -7.61 -17.40 7.26
CA THR A 110 -8.14 -17.48 8.63
C THR A 110 -9.21 -18.56 8.75
N PHE A 111 -9.43 -19.38 7.70
CA PHE A 111 -10.41 -20.47 7.65
C PHE A 111 -11.84 -20.04 8.01
N GLY A 112 -12.19 -18.78 7.76
CA GLY A 112 -13.53 -18.26 8.05
C GLY A 112 -13.87 -18.09 9.54
N VAL A 113 -12.88 -17.98 10.43
CA VAL A 113 -13.12 -17.75 11.87
C VAL A 113 -13.86 -16.44 12.15
N PHE A 114 -13.62 -15.40 11.35
CA PHE A 114 -14.31 -14.11 11.45
C PHE A 114 -15.23 -13.88 10.25
N PRO A 115 -16.42 -13.29 10.44
CA PRO A 115 -17.30 -12.98 9.33
C PRO A 115 -16.68 -11.92 8.42
N VAL A 116 -17.00 -11.99 7.12
CA VAL A 116 -16.45 -11.09 6.10
C VAL A 116 -16.77 -9.62 6.40
N ALA A 117 -17.98 -9.34 6.91
CA ALA A 117 -18.42 -8.01 7.33
C ALA A 117 -17.47 -7.38 8.35
N ASP A 118 -17.17 -8.08 9.43
CA ASP A 118 -16.26 -7.58 10.45
C ASP A 118 -14.87 -7.35 9.87
N MET A 119 -14.38 -8.26 9.02
CA MET A 119 -13.07 -8.11 8.39
C MET A 119 -12.97 -6.86 7.51
N VAL A 120 -14.01 -6.55 6.73
CA VAL A 120 -14.06 -5.33 5.89
C VAL A 120 -14.08 -4.07 6.77
N ASN A 121 -14.82 -4.09 7.88
CA ASN A 121 -14.94 -2.95 8.79
C ASN A 121 -13.65 -2.72 9.57
N TRP A 122 -13.04 -3.78 10.10
CA TRP A 122 -11.73 -3.73 10.73
C TRP A 122 -10.62 -3.30 9.76
N ALA A 123 -10.64 -3.77 8.52
CA ALA A 123 -9.66 -3.36 7.51
C ALA A 123 -9.74 -1.86 7.23
N SER A 124 -10.95 -1.33 6.98
CA SER A 124 -11.19 0.10 6.74
C SER A 124 -10.77 0.94 7.94
N TYR A 125 -11.14 0.50 9.15
CA TYR A 125 -10.78 1.15 10.40
C TYR A 125 -9.26 1.24 10.60
N LEU A 126 -8.54 0.12 10.44
CA LEU A 126 -7.09 0.09 10.60
C LEU A 126 -6.37 0.93 9.53
N LEU A 127 -6.86 0.91 8.29
CA LEU A 127 -6.33 1.75 7.21
C LEU A 127 -6.43 3.25 7.55
N LEU A 128 -7.58 3.69 8.07
CA LEU A 128 -7.80 5.08 8.48
C LEU A 128 -6.96 5.44 9.71
N CYS A 129 -6.81 4.52 10.68
CA CYS A 129 -5.98 4.74 11.85
C CYS A 129 -4.49 4.82 11.50
N LEU A 130 -4.01 4.00 10.56
CA LEU A 130 -2.61 3.95 10.14
C LEU A 130 -2.26 4.95 9.02
N PHE A 131 -3.24 5.69 8.51
CA PHE A 131 -3.03 6.70 7.47
C PHE A 131 -1.94 7.74 7.82
N PRO A 132 -1.86 8.30 9.05
CA PRO A 132 -0.78 9.24 9.40
C PRO A 132 0.61 8.58 9.34
N LEU A 133 0.69 7.30 9.69
CA LEU A 133 1.92 6.52 9.65
C LEU A 133 2.37 6.28 8.19
N SER A 134 1.43 6.01 7.27
CA SER A 134 1.77 5.78 5.86
C SER A 134 2.35 7.04 5.20
N LEU A 135 1.83 8.23 5.52
CA LEU A 135 2.38 9.51 5.08
C LEU A 135 3.78 9.76 5.64
N TYR A 136 3.98 9.49 6.93
CA TYR A 136 5.30 9.61 7.54
C TYR A 136 6.32 8.69 6.86
N LEU A 137 5.95 7.43 6.64
CA LEU A 137 6.79 6.46 5.95
C LEU A 137 7.06 6.88 4.50
N LEU A 138 6.10 7.45 3.78
CA LEU A 138 6.31 7.90 2.40
C LEU A 138 7.42 8.96 2.30
N VAL A 139 7.48 9.89 3.25
CA VAL A 139 8.47 10.99 3.27
C VAL A 139 9.85 10.50 3.75
N HIS A 140 9.89 9.57 4.70
CA HIS A 140 11.13 9.14 5.37
C HIS A 140 11.70 7.82 4.84
N ALA A 141 10.90 7.01 4.14
CA ALA A 141 11.39 5.83 3.47
C ALA A 141 12.36 6.28 2.36
N PRO A 142 13.53 5.64 2.23
CA PRO A 142 14.39 5.82 1.07
C PRO A 142 13.75 5.16 -0.15
N PHE A 143 12.61 5.69 -0.61
CA PHE A 143 11.90 5.17 -1.77
C PHE A 143 12.64 5.63 -3.03
N ARG A 144 13.36 4.69 -3.65
CA ARG A 144 14.21 4.89 -4.83
C ARG A 144 13.37 5.09 -6.11
N PHE A 145 12.46 6.05 -6.13
CA PHE A 145 11.72 6.47 -7.34
C PHE A 145 12.29 7.72 -8.01
N ARG A 146 13.33 8.36 -7.43
CA ARG A 146 13.97 9.56 -8.00
C ARG A 146 14.75 9.30 -9.30
N SER A 147 14.89 8.04 -9.74
CA SER A 147 15.71 7.66 -10.89
C SER A 147 14.94 7.46 -12.21
N ILE A 148 13.61 7.32 -12.20
CA ILE A 148 12.85 7.02 -13.43
C ILE A 148 12.47 8.29 -14.20
N VAL A 149 12.07 9.36 -13.53
CA VAL A 149 11.68 10.62 -14.22
C VAL A 149 12.89 11.39 -14.74
N LEU A 150 14.02 11.37 -14.03
CA LEU A 150 15.24 12.08 -14.45
C LEU A 150 16.05 11.35 -15.54
N ARG A 151 15.70 10.11 -15.87
CA ARG A 151 16.38 9.33 -16.94
C ARG A 151 15.74 9.53 -18.33
N TYR A 152 14.48 9.98 -18.40
CA TYR A 152 13.80 10.28 -19.67
C TYR A 152 13.88 11.77 -20.07
N GLY A 153 14.37 12.65 -19.20
CA GLY A 153 14.46 14.09 -19.44
C GLY A 153 15.82 14.61 -19.92
N ARG A 154 16.71 13.77 -20.44
CA ARG A 154 17.90 14.27 -21.15
C ARG A 154 17.59 14.32 -22.64
N PRO A 155 17.37 15.51 -23.24
CA PRO A 155 17.40 15.62 -24.69
C PRO A 155 18.78 15.14 -25.14
N CYS A 156 18.79 14.12 -25.99
CA CYS A 156 19.98 13.65 -26.66
C CYS A 156 20.48 14.82 -27.51
N CYS A 157 21.51 15.53 -27.03
CA CYS A 157 22.22 16.51 -27.84
C CYS A 157 22.94 15.72 -28.95
N ILE A 158 22.24 15.50 -30.05
CA ILE A 158 22.84 15.05 -31.30
C ILE A 158 23.71 16.22 -31.76
N THR A 159 25.02 16.09 -31.58
CA THR A 159 26.00 16.94 -32.26
C THR A 159 25.99 16.54 -33.73
N HIS A 160 25.13 17.18 -34.54
CA HIS A 160 25.26 17.14 -35.99
C HIS A 160 25.66 18.52 -36.48
N GLY A 161 26.81 18.58 -37.14
CA GLY A 161 27.33 19.79 -37.73
C GLY A 161 26.41 20.33 -38.83
N ASN A 162 26.45 21.66 -38.96
CA ASN A 162 26.17 22.47 -40.16
C ASN A 162 25.17 21.91 -41.20
N GLN A 163 23.95 22.47 -41.25
CA GLN A 163 23.49 23.31 -42.38
C GLN A 163 22.04 23.80 -42.18
N GLN A 164 21.93 25.13 -42.08
CA GLN A 164 20.87 26.12 -42.38
C GLN A 164 19.35 25.79 -42.38
N PRO A 165 18.48 26.78 -42.03
CA PRO A 165 17.04 26.59 -41.95
C PRO A 165 16.37 26.76 -43.32
N PHE A 166 15.39 25.91 -43.63
CA PHE A 166 14.42 26.18 -44.68
C PHE A 166 13.02 26.15 -44.06
N TRP A 167 12.38 27.32 -44.07
CA TRP A 167 10.98 27.51 -43.71
C TRP A 167 10.11 27.18 -44.92
N ILE A 168 9.19 26.22 -44.78
CA ILE A 168 7.83 26.24 -45.34
C ILE A 168 6.92 25.59 -44.30
#